data_AF-A0A367B206-F1
#
_entry.id   AF-A0A367B206-F1
#
_cell.length_a   1.000
_cell.length_b   1.000
_cell.length_c   1.000
_cell.angle_alpha   90.00
_cell.angle_beta   90.00
_cell.angle_gamma   90.00
#
_symmetry.space_group_name_H-M   'P 1'
#
loop_
_entity.id
_entity.type
_entity.pdbx_description
1 polymer ?
#
loop_
_entity_poly.entity_id
_entity_poly.type
_entity_poly.pdbx_seq_one_letter_code
_entity_poly.pdbx_strand_id
1 'polypeptide(L)'
;MVQSGAIDVAPQFQRRDRWGTDQQSALVESFLMNIPVPPVYLAEESLGRYAVIDGKQRITAVSDYLTGKFPLRGLREIPGINGLRAESLPPEMLRTLEMRPLRAVALLRQSADHLKYVVFHRLNTGGEVLNAQELRNVVFRGPLNDLVYELAGNAFFLRQIKAQDSKSPAYKNMQDADWVLRFLTLSEEWQAFSGDLSRSMDDFMARNQFAAPEKLHELRERFDHAIATCELLWGDLSFKRPVGAGWRDQALAGMFDAQMVSVAELGPRRLARLAGTEKPARIVAALFKSSRFDEAVRQATNTPSRVQYRISELKAALLAAVGLS
;
A
#
# COMPACT_ATOMS: atom_id res chain seq x y z
N MET A 1 -7.47 -19.95 17.80
CA MET A 1 -6.15 -19.53 17.29
C MET A 1 -6.09 -18.05 16.93
N VAL A 2 -7.05 -17.50 16.17
CA VAL A 2 -7.09 -16.05 15.87
C VAL A 2 -7.34 -15.22 17.14
N GLN A 3 -8.41 -15.51 17.88
CA GLN A 3 -8.73 -14.81 19.14
C GLN A 3 -7.64 -14.92 20.20
N SER A 4 -6.88 -16.03 20.21
CA SER A 4 -5.76 -16.24 21.13
C SER A 4 -4.45 -15.59 20.66
N GLY A 5 -4.44 -14.90 19.51
CA GLY A 5 -3.24 -14.28 18.93
C GLY A 5 -2.19 -15.27 18.39
N ALA A 6 -2.52 -16.56 18.31
CA ALA A 6 -1.61 -17.59 17.81
C ALA A 6 -1.47 -17.56 16.28
N ILE A 7 -2.49 -17.06 15.57
CA ILE A 7 -2.42 -16.74 14.16
C ILE A 7 -2.46 -15.23 14.03
N ASP A 8 -1.40 -14.66 13.47
CA ASP A 8 -1.44 -13.27 12.99
C ASP A 8 -2.18 -13.23 11.65
N VAL A 9 -3.44 -12.78 11.72
CA VAL A 9 -4.33 -12.61 10.56
C VAL A 9 -4.17 -11.24 9.88
N ALA A 10 -3.44 -10.33 10.50
CA ALA A 10 -3.13 -9.02 9.94
C ALA A 10 -1.62 -8.72 10.00
N PRO A 11 -0.75 -9.62 9.49
CA PRO A 11 0.65 -9.26 9.40
C PRO A 11 0.76 -8.05 8.49
N GLN A 12 1.56 -7.06 8.89
CA GLN A 12 1.69 -5.80 8.15
C GLN A 12 2.04 -6.04 6.67
N PHE A 13 2.73 -7.14 6.37
CA PHE A 13 3.16 -7.52 5.02
C PHE A 13 2.11 -8.21 4.14
N GLN A 14 0.94 -8.59 4.66
CA GLN A 14 -0.08 -9.25 3.84
C GLN A 14 -1.05 -8.26 3.18
N ARG A 15 -1.61 -8.66 2.03
CA ARG A 15 -2.69 -7.94 1.33
C ARG A 15 -3.76 -7.45 2.31
N ARG A 16 -4.18 -6.19 2.14
CA ARG A 16 -5.29 -5.59 2.90
C ARG A 16 -6.60 -6.32 2.58
N ASP A 17 -7.59 -6.18 3.45
CA ASP A 17 -8.85 -6.90 3.25
C ASP A 17 -9.57 -6.44 1.99
N ARG A 18 -9.78 -7.38 1.07
CA ARG A 18 -10.39 -7.11 -0.23
C ARG A 18 -11.85 -7.55 -0.26
N TRP A 19 -12.19 -8.64 0.44
CA TRP A 19 -13.53 -9.19 0.43
C TRP A 19 -14.54 -8.22 1.04
N GLY A 20 -15.55 -7.87 0.25
CA GLY A 20 -16.76 -7.25 0.78
C GLY A 20 -17.63 -8.27 1.51
N THR A 21 -18.63 -7.79 2.25
CA THR A 21 -19.54 -8.63 3.03
C THR A 21 -20.24 -9.70 2.19
N ASP A 22 -20.48 -9.47 0.88
CA ASP A 22 -21.10 -10.47 -0.01
C ASP A 22 -20.21 -11.71 -0.17
N GLN A 23 -18.91 -11.50 -0.42
CA GLN A 23 -17.94 -12.59 -0.59
C GLN A 23 -17.70 -13.31 0.75
N GLN A 24 -17.64 -12.57 1.85
CA GLN A 24 -17.57 -13.16 3.19
C GLN A 24 -18.82 -14.00 3.50
N SER A 25 -20.01 -13.51 3.14
CA SER A 25 -21.28 -14.22 3.34
C SER A 25 -21.35 -15.50 2.51
N ALA A 26 -20.91 -15.45 1.25
CA ALA A 26 -20.86 -16.63 0.38
C ALA A 26 -19.94 -17.75 0.92
N LEU A 27 -18.84 -17.38 1.58
CA LEU A 27 -17.99 -18.37 2.26
C LEU A 27 -18.72 -19.01 3.46
N VAL A 28 -19.43 -18.22 4.26
CA VAL A 28 -20.21 -18.75 5.39
C VAL A 28 -21.30 -19.70 4.89
N GLU A 29 -22.01 -19.32 3.83
CA GLU A 29 -22.99 -20.19 3.16
C GLU A 29 -22.36 -21.52 2.70
N SER A 30 -21.15 -21.46 2.12
CA SER A 30 -20.41 -22.67 1.73
C SER A 30 -20.17 -23.63 2.90
N PHE A 31 -19.80 -23.12 4.07
CA PHE A 31 -19.62 -23.96 5.26
C PHE A 31 -20.92 -24.58 5.77
N LEU A 32 -22.00 -23.79 5.80
CA LEU A 32 -23.32 -24.25 6.20
C LEU A 32 -23.86 -25.34 5.26
N MET A 33 -23.53 -25.24 3.97
CA MET A 33 -23.93 -26.20 2.93
C MET A 33 -23.02 -27.42 2.80
N ASN A 34 -21.98 -27.57 3.64
CA ASN A 34 -20.99 -28.65 3.50
C ASN A 34 -20.24 -28.61 2.15
N ILE A 35 -20.06 -27.44 1.56
CA ILE A 35 -19.25 -27.27 0.36
C ILE A 35 -17.77 -27.30 0.76
N PRO A 36 -16.91 -28.09 0.08
CA PRO A 36 -15.49 -28.12 0.37
C PRO A 36 -14.83 -26.75 0.21
N VAL A 37 -14.31 -26.21 1.31
CA VAL A 37 -13.49 -24.99 1.31
C VAL A 37 -12.01 -25.40 1.20
N PRO A 38 -11.21 -24.78 0.31
CA PRO A 38 -9.79 -25.11 0.19
C PRO A 38 -9.06 -24.87 1.52
N PRO A 39 -7.92 -25.55 1.77
CA PRO A 39 -7.15 -25.33 2.99
C PRO A 39 -6.53 -23.92 3.03
N VAL A 40 -6.27 -23.42 4.23
CA VAL A 40 -5.43 -22.25 4.47
C VAL A 40 -3.98 -22.69 4.67
N TYR A 41 -3.03 -21.83 4.35
CA TYR A 41 -1.61 -22.11 4.52
C TYR A 41 -1.02 -21.14 5.53
N LEU A 42 -0.23 -21.66 6.45
CA LEU A 42 0.39 -20.92 7.55
C LEU A 42 1.91 -21.13 7.53
N ALA A 43 2.68 -20.13 7.97
CA ALA A 43 4.10 -20.23 8.25
C ALA A 43 4.29 -20.13 9.77
N GLU A 44 4.99 -21.08 10.38
CA GLU A 44 5.39 -20.96 11.77
C GLU A 44 6.58 -19.98 11.88
N GLU A 45 6.37 -18.86 12.57
CA GLU A 45 7.39 -17.82 12.79
C GLU A 45 8.19 -18.12 14.07
N SER A 46 7.49 -18.55 15.12
CA SER A 46 8.07 -19.05 16.38
C SER A 46 7.15 -20.12 16.96
N LEU A 47 7.60 -20.85 17.98
CA LEU A 47 6.87 -21.99 18.53
C LEU A 47 5.41 -21.61 18.86
N GLY A 48 4.45 -22.21 18.13
CA GLY A 48 3.03 -21.95 18.31
C GLY A 48 2.51 -20.59 17.82
N ARG A 49 3.33 -19.81 17.10
CA ARG A 49 2.92 -18.58 16.42
C ARG A 49 3.02 -18.72 14.91
N TYR A 50 1.93 -18.40 14.24
CA TYR A 50 1.78 -18.61 12.81
C TYR A 50 1.45 -17.30 12.09
N ALA A 51 2.17 -17.02 11.01
CA ALA A 51 1.76 -16.04 10.02
C ALA A 51 0.92 -16.72 8.94
N VAL A 52 -0.13 -16.07 8.47
CA VAL A 52 -0.87 -16.57 7.31
C VAL A 52 0.02 -16.47 6.06
N ILE A 53 -0.02 -17.47 5.18
CA ILE A 53 0.60 -17.48 3.84
C ILE A 53 -0.49 -17.30 2.79
N ASP A 54 -1.55 -18.10 2.90
CA ASP A 54 -2.73 -18.05 2.04
C ASP A 54 -3.99 -18.32 2.86
N GLY A 55 -5.10 -17.71 2.42
CA GLY A 55 -6.41 -17.87 3.05
C GLY A 55 -6.74 -16.84 4.12
N LYS A 56 -6.01 -15.72 4.20
CA LYS A 56 -6.33 -14.58 5.08
C LYS A 56 -7.82 -14.21 5.00
N GLN A 57 -8.34 -13.96 3.80
CA GLN A 57 -9.74 -13.56 3.62
C GLN A 57 -10.72 -14.62 4.15
N ARG A 58 -10.39 -15.91 4.03
CA ARG A 58 -11.22 -17.01 4.56
C ARG A 58 -11.21 -17.04 6.09
N ILE A 59 -10.03 -16.95 6.69
CA ILE A 59 -9.88 -16.90 8.15
C ILE A 59 -10.59 -15.67 8.72
N THR A 60 -10.36 -14.50 8.12
CA THR A 60 -10.99 -13.23 8.51
C THR A 60 -12.51 -13.31 8.40
N ALA A 61 -13.05 -13.77 7.25
CA ALA A 61 -14.50 -13.88 7.04
C ALA A 61 -15.19 -14.77 8.10
N VAL A 62 -14.63 -15.95 8.38
CA VAL A 62 -15.18 -16.87 9.39
C VAL A 62 -15.07 -16.26 10.79
N SER A 63 -13.90 -15.72 11.15
CA SER A 63 -13.68 -15.08 12.44
C SER A 63 -14.60 -13.88 12.67
N ASP A 64 -14.73 -13.01 11.67
CA ASP A 64 -15.53 -11.80 11.73
C ASP A 64 -17.03 -12.12 11.81
N TYR A 65 -17.49 -13.14 11.08
CA TYR A 65 -18.88 -13.57 11.17
C TYR A 65 -19.20 -14.16 12.55
N LEU A 66 -18.37 -15.10 13.04
CA LEU A 66 -18.57 -15.74 14.35
C LEU A 66 -18.48 -14.75 15.52
N THR A 67 -17.77 -13.63 15.34
CA THR A 67 -17.71 -12.53 16.31
C THR A 67 -18.77 -11.45 16.09
N GLY A 68 -19.76 -11.71 15.22
CA GLY A 68 -20.92 -10.85 15.04
C GLY A 68 -20.68 -9.56 14.24
N LYS A 69 -19.52 -9.39 13.57
CA LYS A 69 -19.14 -8.11 12.94
C LYS A 69 -20.04 -7.70 11.77
N PHE A 70 -20.61 -8.65 11.03
CA PHE A 70 -21.49 -8.35 9.89
C PHE A 70 -22.69 -9.31 9.81
N PRO A 71 -23.84 -8.85 9.27
CA PRO A 71 -24.95 -9.73 8.92
C PRO A 71 -24.70 -10.40 7.57
N LEU A 72 -25.18 -11.64 7.40
CA LEU A 72 -25.13 -12.32 6.10
C LEU A 72 -25.93 -11.54 5.07
N ARG A 73 -25.45 -11.46 3.84
CA ARG A 73 -26.19 -10.84 2.73
C ARG A 73 -25.78 -11.43 1.39
N GLY A 74 -26.68 -11.35 0.41
CA GLY A 74 -26.42 -11.83 -0.94
C GLY A 74 -26.37 -13.36 -1.09
N LEU A 75 -26.88 -14.10 -0.09
CA LEU A 75 -26.98 -15.55 -0.13
C LEU A 75 -28.02 -16.01 -1.15
N ARG A 76 -27.68 -17.01 -1.97
CA ARG A 76 -28.52 -17.50 -3.06
C ARG A 76 -29.16 -18.84 -2.74
N GLU A 77 -28.42 -19.72 -2.07
CA GLU A 77 -28.83 -21.09 -1.80
C GLU A 77 -29.62 -21.17 -0.48
N ILE A 78 -29.27 -20.31 0.49
CA ILE A 78 -29.97 -20.18 1.78
C ILE A 78 -30.43 -18.73 1.98
N PRO A 79 -31.35 -18.20 1.14
CA PRO A 79 -31.72 -16.80 1.20
C PRO A 79 -32.41 -16.39 2.52
N GLY A 80 -33.01 -17.35 3.24
CA GLY A 80 -33.76 -17.11 4.48
C GLY A 80 -32.94 -16.65 5.68
N ILE A 81 -31.61 -16.75 5.62
CA ILE A 81 -30.71 -16.25 6.69
C ILE A 81 -30.01 -14.94 6.32
N ASN A 82 -30.34 -14.34 5.17
CA ASN A 82 -29.90 -12.98 4.86
C ASN A 82 -30.40 -12.02 5.96
N GLY A 83 -29.54 -11.09 6.37
CA GLY A 83 -29.76 -10.14 7.46
C GLY A 83 -29.35 -10.66 8.84
N LEU A 84 -29.12 -11.97 9.01
CA LEU A 84 -28.77 -12.55 10.30
C LEU A 84 -27.27 -12.42 10.62
N ARG A 85 -26.97 -11.96 11.83
CA ARG A 85 -25.63 -12.08 12.45
C ARG A 85 -25.49 -13.45 13.11
N ALA A 86 -24.27 -13.85 13.49
CA ALA A 86 -24.03 -15.14 14.13
C ALA A 86 -24.91 -15.37 15.38
N GLU A 87 -25.09 -14.33 16.20
CA GLU A 87 -25.93 -14.35 17.41
C GLU A 87 -27.42 -14.59 17.12
N SER A 88 -27.88 -14.26 15.91
CA SER A 88 -29.27 -14.41 15.49
C SER A 88 -29.49 -15.63 14.58
N LEU A 89 -28.44 -16.41 14.32
CA LEU A 89 -28.51 -17.60 13.49
C LEU A 89 -29.20 -18.73 14.27
N PRO A 90 -30.02 -19.60 13.63
CA PRO A 90 -30.58 -20.76 14.30
C PRO A 90 -29.50 -21.58 15.02
N PRO A 91 -29.70 -22.01 16.29
CA PRO A 91 -28.65 -22.65 17.08
C PRO A 91 -28.01 -23.87 16.42
N GLU A 92 -28.78 -24.64 15.65
CA GLU A 92 -28.28 -25.80 14.89
C GLU A 92 -27.32 -25.41 13.76
N MET A 93 -27.60 -24.29 13.07
CA MET A 93 -26.75 -23.77 12.02
C MET A 93 -25.46 -23.16 12.59
N LEU A 94 -25.56 -22.45 13.71
CA LEU A 94 -24.38 -21.92 14.40
C LEU A 94 -23.46 -23.05 14.86
N ARG A 95 -24.01 -24.10 15.49
CA ARG A 95 -23.25 -25.31 15.86
C ARG A 95 -22.61 -25.98 14.64
N THR A 96 -23.34 -26.06 13.54
CA THR A 96 -22.79 -26.59 12.28
C THR A 96 -21.57 -25.79 11.85
N LEU A 97 -21.65 -24.47 11.87
CA LEU A 97 -20.55 -23.60 11.49
C LEU A 97 -19.34 -23.73 12.44
N GLU A 98 -19.56 -23.81 13.75
CA GLU A 98 -18.50 -23.97 14.76
C GLU A 98 -17.76 -25.31 14.66
N MET A 99 -18.49 -26.38 14.31
CA MET A 99 -17.94 -27.73 14.18
C MET A 99 -17.27 -27.99 12.82
N ARG A 100 -17.47 -27.11 11.84
CA ARG A 100 -16.92 -27.27 10.49
C ARG A 100 -15.42 -26.95 10.47
N PRO A 101 -14.56 -27.90 10.07
CA PRO A 101 -13.13 -27.65 10.06
C PRO A 101 -12.72 -26.79 8.85
N LEU A 102 -12.05 -25.68 9.10
CA LEU A 102 -11.20 -25.01 8.12
C LEU A 102 -9.80 -25.66 8.17
N ARG A 103 -9.48 -26.48 7.18
CA ARG A 103 -8.20 -27.21 7.12
C ARG A 103 -7.04 -26.22 7.02
N ALA A 104 -6.00 -26.41 7.83
CA ALA A 104 -4.79 -25.60 7.80
C ALA A 104 -3.56 -26.48 7.51
N VAL A 105 -2.67 -26.00 6.65
CA VAL A 105 -1.37 -26.61 6.36
C VAL A 105 -0.30 -25.64 6.83
N ALA A 106 0.52 -26.05 7.80
CA ALA A 106 1.58 -25.22 8.35
C ALA A 106 2.96 -25.62 7.81
N LEU A 107 3.70 -24.64 7.26
CA LEU A 107 5.12 -24.76 7.00
C LEU A 107 5.87 -24.50 8.31
N LEU A 108 6.58 -25.51 8.79
CA LEU A 108 7.31 -25.43 10.06
C LEU A 108 8.52 -24.51 9.94
N ARG A 109 8.92 -23.90 11.07
CA ARG A 109 10.05 -22.96 11.13
C ARG A 109 11.35 -23.49 10.52
N GLN A 110 11.56 -24.79 10.59
CA GLN A 110 12.74 -25.51 10.09
C GLN A 110 12.82 -25.53 8.55
N SER A 111 11.76 -25.17 7.85
CA SER A 111 11.79 -25.01 6.39
C SER A 111 12.61 -23.79 6.01
N ALA A 112 13.50 -23.93 5.03
CA ALA A 112 14.32 -22.84 4.54
C ALA A 112 13.45 -21.66 4.08
N ASP A 113 13.87 -20.41 4.38
CA ASP A 113 13.04 -19.23 4.12
C ASP A 113 12.69 -19.06 2.64
N HIS A 114 13.59 -19.47 1.73
CA HIS A 114 13.31 -19.50 0.29
C HIS A 114 12.15 -20.45 -0.09
N LEU A 115 11.92 -21.55 0.66
CA LEU A 115 10.80 -22.46 0.41
C LEU A 115 9.47 -21.86 0.84
N LYS A 116 9.44 -21.11 1.96
CA LYS A 116 8.24 -20.36 2.37
C LYS A 116 7.83 -19.38 1.28
N TYR A 117 8.82 -18.70 0.68
CA TYR A 117 8.62 -17.81 -0.46
C TYR A 117 8.10 -18.55 -1.71
N VAL A 118 8.73 -19.66 -2.10
CA VAL A 118 8.30 -20.44 -3.29
C VAL A 118 6.88 -20.97 -3.12
N VAL A 119 6.53 -21.48 -1.94
CA VAL A 119 5.16 -21.95 -1.65
C VAL A 119 4.18 -20.78 -1.70
N PHE A 120 4.52 -19.65 -1.08
CA PHE A 120 3.70 -18.44 -1.14
C PHE A 120 3.44 -18.01 -2.59
N HIS A 121 4.48 -17.96 -3.42
CA HIS A 121 4.35 -17.58 -4.84
C HIS A 121 3.48 -18.58 -5.61
N ARG A 122 3.69 -19.90 -5.44
CA ARG A 122 2.92 -20.95 -6.15
C ARG A 122 1.45 -20.99 -5.75
N LEU A 123 1.13 -20.71 -4.49
CA LEU A 123 -0.25 -20.65 -4.02
C LEU A 123 -0.98 -19.40 -4.52
N ASN A 124 -0.28 -18.27 -4.62
CA ASN A 124 -0.88 -17.01 -5.08
C ASN A 124 -0.95 -16.90 -6.61
N THR A 125 -0.31 -17.77 -7.39
CA THR A 125 -0.40 -17.79 -8.87
C THR A 125 -1.75 -18.24 -9.43
N GLY A 126 -2.61 -18.91 -8.65
CA GLY A 126 -3.94 -19.38 -9.11
C GLY A 126 -5.13 -18.52 -8.69
N GLY A 127 -4.92 -17.50 -7.84
CA GLY A 127 -5.96 -16.61 -7.30
C GLY A 127 -5.76 -15.14 -7.71
N GLU A 128 -6.30 -14.19 -6.94
CA GLU A 128 -5.93 -12.78 -7.12
C GLU A 128 -4.43 -12.60 -6.91
N VAL A 129 -3.70 -12.34 -8.00
CA VAL A 129 -2.26 -12.11 -8.01
C VAL A 129 -1.91 -10.92 -7.12
N LEU A 130 -0.87 -11.10 -6.30
CA LEU A 130 -0.35 -10.02 -5.47
C LEU A 130 0.25 -8.94 -6.37
N ASN A 131 -0.01 -7.69 -6.01
CA ASN A 131 0.67 -6.60 -6.70
C ASN A 131 2.15 -6.53 -6.28
N ALA A 132 2.95 -5.74 -6.99
CA ALA A 132 4.39 -5.65 -6.76
C ALA A 132 4.71 -5.23 -5.30
N GLN A 133 3.96 -4.29 -4.74
CA GLN A 133 4.17 -3.84 -3.36
C GLN A 133 3.85 -4.94 -2.35
N GLU A 134 2.75 -5.68 -2.54
CA GLU A 134 2.39 -6.82 -1.70
C GLU A 134 3.46 -7.92 -1.73
N LEU A 135 4.06 -8.17 -2.89
CA LEU A 135 5.19 -9.09 -3.01
C LEU A 135 6.41 -8.58 -2.24
N ARG A 136 6.77 -7.30 -2.38
CA ARG A 136 7.89 -6.68 -1.65
C ARG A 136 7.75 -6.83 -0.16
N ASN A 137 6.55 -6.60 0.39
CA ASN A 137 6.35 -6.68 1.83
C ASN A 137 6.59 -8.11 2.35
N VAL A 138 6.28 -9.13 1.53
CA VAL A 138 6.55 -10.53 1.89
C VAL A 138 8.02 -10.87 1.77
N VAL A 139 8.69 -10.41 0.71
CA VAL A 139 10.11 -10.72 0.43
C VAL A 139 11.05 -9.98 1.38
N PHE A 140 10.81 -8.70 1.59
CA PHE A 140 11.74 -7.78 2.26
C PHE A 140 11.25 -7.37 3.64
N ARG A 141 10.82 -8.35 4.45
CA ARG A 141 10.42 -8.08 5.85
C ARG A 141 11.60 -7.55 6.65
N GLY A 142 11.39 -6.49 7.42
CA GLY A 142 12.41 -5.92 8.28
C GLY A 142 12.14 -4.45 8.60
N PRO A 143 13.03 -3.81 9.38
CA PRO A 143 12.87 -2.45 9.87
C PRO A 143 12.55 -1.41 8.80
N LEU A 144 13.10 -1.54 7.59
CA LEU A 144 12.78 -0.63 6.48
C LEU A 144 11.33 -0.77 6.02
N ASN A 145 10.83 -2.00 5.88
CA ASN A 145 9.45 -2.24 5.48
C ASN A 145 8.49 -1.67 6.54
N ASP A 146 8.81 -1.86 7.82
CA ASP A 146 8.02 -1.31 8.93
C ASP A 146 7.99 0.23 8.87
N LEU A 147 9.14 0.86 8.59
CA LEU A 147 9.22 2.31 8.37
C LEU A 147 8.36 2.76 7.19
N VAL A 148 8.37 2.06 6.06
CA VAL A 148 7.53 2.40 4.89
C VAL A 148 6.05 2.42 5.27
N TYR A 149 5.58 1.44 6.06
CA TYR A 149 4.21 1.39 6.54
C TYR A 149 3.87 2.52 7.52
N GLU A 150 4.80 2.89 8.39
CA GLU A 150 4.61 3.98 9.31
C GLU A 150 4.45 5.32 8.59
N LEU A 151 5.34 5.61 7.64
CA LEU A 151 5.30 6.82 6.81
C LEU A 151 4.05 6.88 5.92
N ALA A 152 3.60 5.71 5.44
CA ALA A 152 2.35 5.60 4.67
C ALA A 152 1.12 6.04 5.48
N GLY A 153 1.20 6.03 6.81
CA GLY A 153 0.16 6.51 7.73
C GLY A 153 0.00 8.03 7.80
N ASN A 154 0.81 8.82 7.09
CA ASN A 154 0.73 10.28 7.13
C ASN A 154 -0.64 10.80 6.64
N ALA A 155 -1.32 11.58 7.48
CA ALA A 155 -2.71 11.99 7.26
C ALA A 155 -2.91 12.91 6.03
N PHE A 156 -1.97 13.83 5.80
CA PHE A 156 -1.98 14.69 4.61
C PHE A 156 -1.81 13.85 3.35
N PHE A 157 -0.80 12.97 3.35
CA PHE A 157 -0.51 12.09 2.23
C PHE A 157 -1.70 11.19 1.87
N LEU A 158 -2.28 10.50 2.85
CA LEU A 158 -3.45 9.63 2.67
C LEU A 158 -4.66 10.40 2.10
N ARG A 159 -4.85 11.66 2.51
CA ARG A 159 -5.89 12.54 1.95
C ARG A 159 -5.68 12.79 0.47
N GLN A 160 -4.43 13.10 0.06
CA GLN A 160 -4.13 13.43 -1.34
C GLN A 160 -4.34 12.25 -2.29
N ILE A 161 -3.95 11.05 -1.88
CA ILE A 161 -4.11 9.85 -2.71
C ILE A 161 -5.46 9.14 -2.51
N LYS A 162 -6.35 9.71 -1.69
CA LYS A 162 -7.69 9.15 -1.38
C LYS A 162 -7.62 7.73 -0.78
N ALA A 163 -6.69 7.54 0.16
CA ALA A 163 -6.41 6.27 0.84
C ALA A 163 -6.78 6.28 2.34
N GLN A 164 -7.59 7.23 2.80
CA GLN A 164 -8.03 7.33 4.21
C GLN A 164 -9.01 6.22 4.61
N ASP A 165 -9.84 5.74 3.68
CA ASP A 165 -10.79 4.66 3.91
C ASP A 165 -10.14 3.32 3.54
N SER A 166 -10.20 2.36 4.45
CA SER A 166 -9.70 1.00 4.24
C SER A 166 -10.38 0.28 3.07
N LYS A 167 -11.56 0.74 2.66
CA LYS A 167 -12.30 0.24 1.50
C LYS A 167 -11.83 0.82 0.17
N SER A 168 -11.04 1.90 0.17
CA SER A 168 -10.66 2.59 -1.06
C SER A 168 -9.73 1.71 -1.92
N PRO A 169 -9.83 1.77 -3.27
CA PRO A 169 -8.93 1.02 -4.14
C PRO A 169 -7.46 1.38 -3.92
N ALA A 170 -7.15 2.65 -3.66
CA ALA A 170 -5.78 3.11 -3.37
C ALA A 170 -5.21 2.42 -2.12
N TYR A 171 -6.00 2.36 -1.04
CA TYR A 171 -5.60 1.67 0.18
C TYR A 171 -5.49 0.15 -0.05
N LYS A 172 -6.51 -0.49 -0.65
CA LYS A 172 -6.50 -1.94 -0.91
C LYS A 172 -5.33 -2.41 -1.77
N ASN A 173 -4.90 -1.57 -2.72
CA ASN A 173 -3.78 -1.86 -3.60
C ASN A 173 -2.42 -1.41 -3.03
N MET A 174 -2.37 -0.94 -1.77
CA MET A 174 -1.14 -0.46 -1.11
C MET A 174 -0.42 0.65 -1.88
N GLN A 175 -1.17 1.54 -2.53
CA GLN A 175 -0.61 2.66 -3.27
C GLN A 175 0.13 3.65 -2.34
N ASP A 176 -0.32 3.75 -1.09
CA ASP A 176 0.33 4.52 -0.03
C ASP A 176 1.75 4.01 0.25
N ALA A 177 1.91 2.72 0.55
CA ALA A 177 3.22 2.12 0.80
C ALA A 177 4.11 2.14 -0.45
N ASP A 178 3.54 1.89 -1.64
CA ASP A 178 4.27 1.95 -2.92
C ASP A 178 4.87 3.35 -3.16
N TRP A 179 4.09 4.41 -2.94
CA TRP A 179 4.55 5.78 -3.17
C TRP A 179 5.57 6.25 -2.13
N VAL A 180 5.43 5.84 -0.87
CA VAL A 180 6.48 6.07 0.14
C VAL A 180 7.79 5.42 -0.29
N LEU A 181 7.77 4.13 -0.62
CA LEU A 181 8.96 3.40 -1.06
C LEU A 181 9.56 4.02 -2.33
N ARG A 182 8.70 4.43 -3.27
CA ARG A 182 9.08 5.12 -4.49
C ARG A 182 9.82 6.42 -4.19
N PHE A 183 9.33 7.23 -3.24
CA PHE A 183 10.04 8.43 -2.80
C PHE A 183 11.40 8.09 -2.18
N LEU A 184 11.46 7.15 -1.23
CA LEU A 184 12.71 6.81 -0.56
C LEU A 184 13.77 6.36 -1.58
N THR A 185 13.38 5.49 -2.51
CA THR A 185 14.23 5.03 -3.62
C THR A 185 14.71 6.19 -4.49
N LEU A 186 13.79 7.02 -4.99
CA LEU A 186 14.13 8.13 -5.87
C LEU A 186 14.93 9.23 -5.16
N SER A 187 14.72 9.45 -3.87
CA SER A 187 15.46 10.46 -3.12
C SER A 187 16.97 10.20 -3.11
N GLU A 188 17.39 8.94 -3.17
CA GLU A 188 18.81 8.57 -3.23
C GLU A 188 19.32 8.44 -4.67
N GLU A 189 18.47 8.01 -5.60
CA GLU A 189 18.96 7.47 -6.87
C GLU A 189 18.51 8.23 -8.11
N TRP A 190 17.58 9.19 -8.02
CA TRP A 190 16.93 9.75 -9.22
C TRP A 190 17.91 10.29 -10.28
N GLN A 191 19.10 10.77 -9.89
CA GLN A 191 20.12 11.27 -10.81
C GLN A 191 20.86 10.16 -11.56
N ALA A 192 21.19 9.07 -10.86
CA ALA A 192 21.88 7.91 -11.41
C ALA A 192 20.91 6.81 -11.88
N PHE A 193 19.60 7.03 -11.70
CA PHE A 193 18.56 6.06 -11.99
C PHE A 193 18.63 5.62 -13.45
N SER A 194 18.78 4.32 -13.63
CA SER A 194 18.78 3.65 -14.93
C SER A 194 17.97 2.37 -14.80
N GLY A 195 17.37 1.91 -15.91
CA GLY A 195 16.55 0.70 -15.91
C GLY A 195 15.09 0.93 -15.51
N ASP A 196 14.55 0.08 -14.64
CA ASP A 196 13.13 0.05 -14.30
C ASP A 196 12.92 0.39 -12.82
N LEU A 197 11.96 1.28 -12.54
CA LEU A 197 11.75 1.78 -11.18
C LEU A 197 11.24 0.69 -10.23
N SER A 198 10.46 -0.28 -10.73
CA SER A 198 10.01 -1.40 -9.90
C SER A 198 11.20 -2.21 -9.43
N ARG A 199 12.17 -2.47 -10.31
CA ARG A 199 13.42 -3.14 -9.95
C ARG A 199 14.25 -2.31 -8.97
N SER A 200 14.41 -1.02 -9.19
CA SER A 200 15.16 -0.16 -8.26
C SER A 200 14.53 -0.13 -6.86
N MET A 201 13.20 -0.15 -6.76
CA MET A 201 12.51 -0.27 -5.48
C MET A 201 12.78 -1.63 -4.81
N ASP A 202 12.85 -2.72 -5.57
CA ASP A 202 13.22 -4.05 -5.05
C ASP A 202 14.68 -4.04 -4.54
N ASP A 203 15.61 -3.48 -5.32
CA ASP A 203 17.03 -3.36 -4.95
C ASP A 203 17.25 -2.43 -3.74
N PHE A 204 16.44 -1.37 -3.62
CA PHE A 204 16.42 -0.50 -2.45
C PHE A 204 15.95 -1.22 -1.20
N MET A 205 14.87 -1.99 -1.30
CA MET A 205 14.38 -2.81 -0.19
C MET A 205 15.42 -3.86 0.21
N ALA A 206 16.04 -4.54 -0.75
CA ALA A 206 17.05 -5.56 -0.48
C ALA A 206 18.28 -5.00 0.25
N ARG A 207 18.82 -3.86 -0.21
CA ARG A 207 20.01 -3.24 0.39
C ARG A 207 19.74 -2.67 1.78
N ASN A 208 18.55 -2.12 2.01
CA ASN A 208 18.22 -1.43 3.24
C ASN A 208 17.34 -2.27 4.19
N GLN A 209 17.07 -3.55 3.89
CA GLN A 209 16.11 -4.40 4.62
C GLN A 209 16.32 -4.35 6.14
N PHE A 210 17.58 -4.42 6.58
CA PHE A 210 18.01 -4.35 7.98
C PHE A 210 18.93 -3.15 8.24
N ALA A 211 18.63 -2.01 7.60
CA ALA A 211 19.39 -0.79 7.79
C ALA A 211 19.48 -0.38 9.27
N ALA A 212 20.59 0.23 9.66
CA ALA A 212 20.82 0.69 11.03
C ALA A 212 19.81 1.78 11.43
N PRO A 213 19.49 1.94 12.73
CA PRO A 213 18.51 2.92 13.21
C PRO A 213 18.78 4.35 12.71
N GLU A 214 20.04 4.75 12.59
CA GLU A 214 20.45 6.06 12.11
C GLU A 214 20.04 6.27 10.65
N LYS A 215 20.19 5.24 9.81
CA LYS A 215 19.77 5.28 8.41
C LYS A 215 18.26 5.34 8.28
N LEU A 216 17.54 4.56 9.09
CA LEU A 216 16.07 4.60 9.12
C LEU A 216 15.55 5.97 9.57
N HIS A 217 16.21 6.60 10.55
CA HIS A 217 15.90 7.95 10.99
C HIS A 217 16.16 8.99 9.88
N GLU A 218 17.30 8.89 9.17
CA GLU A 218 17.59 9.76 8.02
C GLU A 218 16.49 9.68 6.94
N LEU A 219 16.08 8.45 6.57
CA LEU A 219 15.03 8.20 5.59
C LEU A 219 13.68 8.79 6.02
N ARG A 220 13.33 8.64 7.30
CA ARG A 220 12.13 9.24 7.91
C ARG A 220 12.14 10.75 7.80
N GLU A 221 13.19 11.39 8.32
CA GLU A 221 13.29 12.86 8.34
C GLU A 221 13.21 13.42 6.92
N ARG A 222 13.79 12.73 5.94
CA ARG A 222 13.71 13.12 4.54
C ARG A 222 12.28 13.06 3.99
N PHE A 223 11.52 12.02 4.30
CA PHE A 223 10.12 11.91 3.90
C PHE A 223 9.25 12.95 4.60
N ASP A 224 9.37 13.05 5.93
CA ASP A 224 8.56 13.95 6.76
C ASP A 224 8.79 15.42 6.38
N HIS A 225 10.04 15.80 6.12
CA HIS A 225 10.36 17.12 5.62
C HIS A 225 9.76 17.38 4.23
N ALA A 226 9.87 16.43 3.31
CA ALA A 226 9.38 16.57 1.95
C ALA A 226 7.84 16.67 1.92
N ILE A 227 7.13 15.80 2.64
CA ILE A 227 5.67 15.79 2.65
C ILE A 227 5.10 17.04 3.33
N ALA A 228 5.69 17.49 4.44
CA ALA A 228 5.31 18.74 5.11
C ALA A 228 5.55 19.96 4.21
N THR A 229 6.66 19.96 3.46
CA THR A 229 6.94 21.02 2.49
C THR A 229 5.93 21.01 1.35
N CYS A 230 5.57 19.83 0.83
CA CYS A 230 4.52 19.72 -0.19
C CYS A 230 3.18 20.26 0.32
N GLU A 231 2.79 19.93 1.55
CA GLU A 231 1.60 20.48 2.22
C GLU A 231 1.66 22.01 2.31
N LEU A 232 2.79 22.56 2.74
CA LEU A 232 2.98 24.01 2.87
C LEU A 232 2.92 24.74 1.51
N LEU A 233 3.52 24.18 0.46
CA LEU A 233 3.65 24.86 -0.83
C LEU A 233 2.44 24.71 -1.74
N TRP A 234 1.79 23.56 -1.73
CA TRP A 234 0.70 23.26 -2.67
C TRP A 234 -0.62 22.89 -1.98
N GLY A 235 -0.63 22.56 -0.69
CA GLY A 235 -1.84 22.20 0.04
C GLY A 235 -2.66 21.14 -0.69
N ASP A 236 -3.94 21.40 -0.94
CA ASP A 236 -4.83 20.49 -1.67
C ASP A 236 -4.51 20.33 -3.16
N LEU A 237 -3.57 21.10 -3.72
CA LEU A 237 -3.07 20.93 -5.09
C LEU A 237 -1.86 19.99 -5.17
N SER A 238 -1.35 19.50 -4.04
CA SER A 238 -0.24 18.55 -4.01
C SER A 238 -0.55 17.32 -4.87
N PHE A 239 0.42 16.96 -5.69
CA PHE A 239 0.44 15.81 -6.57
C PHE A 239 -0.62 15.83 -7.70
N LYS A 240 -1.34 16.94 -7.87
CA LYS A 240 -2.39 17.10 -8.88
C LYS A 240 -1.85 17.82 -10.12
N ARG A 241 -2.67 17.83 -11.18
CA ARG A 241 -2.39 18.57 -12.42
C ARG A 241 -3.50 19.56 -12.76
N PRO A 242 -3.18 20.68 -13.43
CA PRO A 242 -4.17 21.59 -13.98
C PRO A 242 -4.92 20.94 -15.15
N VAL A 243 -6.20 21.28 -15.30
CA VAL A 243 -7.06 20.93 -16.44
C VAL A 243 -8.00 22.10 -16.70
N GLY A 244 -7.87 22.72 -17.89
CA GLY A 244 -8.62 23.95 -18.21
C GLY A 244 -8.26 25.08 -17.23
N ALA A 245 -9.28 25.72 -16.66
CA ALA A 245 -9.11 26.77 -15.65
C ALA A 245 -8.95 26.24 -14.21
N GLY A 246 -9.07 24.92 -14.00
CA GLY A 246 -9.05 24.30 -12.68
C GLY A 246 -7.98 23.22 -12.52
N TRP A 247 -8.14 22.38 -11.51
CA TRP A 247 -7.25 21.27 -11.21
C TRP A 247 -8.03 19.97 -11.18
N ARG A 248 -7.42 18.90 -11.68
CA ARG A 248 -8.01 17.56 -11.58
C ARG A 248 -7.83 17.05 -10.17
N ASP A 249 -8.93 16.66 -9.53
CA ASP A 249 -8.91 16.08 -8.18
C ASP A 249 -8.49 14.60 -8.18
N GLN A 250 -7.27 14.36 -8.65
CA GLN A 250 -6.62 13.05 -8.68
C GLN A 250 -5.11 13.24 -8.59
N ALA A 251 -4.50 12.71 -7.52
CA ALA A 251 -3.06 12.66 -7.40
C ALA A 251 -2.44 11.75 -8.46
N LEU A 252 -1.26 12.12 -8.96
CA LEU A 252 -0.49 11.39 -9.95
C LEU A 252 0.89 11.03 -9.39
N ALA A 253 1.31 9.77 -9.55
CA ALA A 253 2.62 9.30 -9.08
C ALA A 253 3.77 10.14 -9.68
N GLY A 254 3.67 10.51 -10.96
CA GLY A 254 4.66 11.37 -11.59
C GLY A 254 4.76 12.77 -10.95
N MET A 255 3.63 13.36 -10.53
CA MET A 255 3.65 14.64 -9.83
C MET A 255 4.18 14.49 -8.40
N PHE A 256 3.84 13.38 -7.75
CA PHE A 256 4.38 13.02 -6.45
C PHE A 256 5.91 12.96 -6.49
N ASP A 257 6.50 12.24 -7.46
CA ASP A 257 7.94 12.19 -7.61
C ASP A 257 8.55 13.57 -7.86
N ALA A 258 7.97 14.31 -8.81
CA ALA A 258 8.46 15.63 -9.16
C ALA A 258 8.49 16.54 -7.94
N GLN A 259 7.38 16.63 -7.19
CA GLN A 259 7.27 17.52 -6.05
C GLN A 259 8.13 17.05 -4.88
N MET A 260 7.93 15.81 -4.41
CA MET A 260 8.60 15.28 -3.23
C MET A 260 10.12 15.30 -3.37
N VAL A 261 10.66 14.82 -4.51
CA VAL A 261 12.11 14.77 -4.71
C VAL A 261 12.67 16.18 -4.92
N SER A 262 11.98 17.06 -5.65
CA SER A 262 12.45 18.44 -5.84
C SER A 262 12.54 19.19 -4.52
N VAL A 263 11.55 19.06 -3.63
CA VAL A 263 11.58 19.76 -2.34
C VAL A 263 12.59 19.15 -1.37
N ALA A 264 12.77 17.82 -1.38
CA ALA A 264 13.80 17.17 -0.56
C ALA A 264 15.23 17.63 -0.92
N GLU A 265 15.44 18.04 -2.17
CA GLU A 265 16.71 18.58 -2.68
C GLU A 265 16.87 20.08 -2.43
N LEU A 266 15.77 20.78 -2.13
CA LEU A 266 15.76 22.22 -1.86
C LEU A 266 15.92 22.45 -0.36
N GLY A 267 17.08 22.98 0.06
CA GLY A 267 17.28 23.29 1.48
C GLY A 267 16.26 24.29 2.07
N PRO A 268 16.07 24.30 3.40
CA PRO A 268 14.96 24.97 4.09
C PRO A 268 14.90 26.49 3.82
N ARG A 269 16.05 27.15 3.65
CA ARG A 269 16.12 28.59 3.33
C ARG A 269 15.46 28.95 2.00
N ARG A 270 15.58 28.08 1.00
CA ARG A 270 14.98 28.29 -0.33
C ARG A 270 13.47 28.05 -0.27
N LEU A 271 13.06 26.99 0.43
CA LEU A 271 11.65 26.65 0.62
C LEU A 271 10.87 27.75 1.36
N ALA A 272 11.47 28.38 2.37
CA ALA A 272 10.87 29.49 3.09
C ALA A 272 10.54 30.71 2.19
N ARG A 273 11.26 30.92 1.08
CA ARG A 273 10.98 32.00 0.12
C ARG A 273 9.81 31.70 -0.82
N LEU A 274 9.44 30.42 -0.94
CA LEU A 274 8.34 29.95 -1.77
C LEU A 274 7.02 29.89 -0.99
N ALA A 275 7.12 29.59 0.31
CA ALA A 275 5.99 29.51 1.22
C ALA A 275 5.19 30.82 1.29
N GLY A 276 3.87 30.71 1.41
CA GLY A 276 2.97 31.87 1.57
C GLY A 276 2.75 32.71 0.31
N THR A 277 3.09 32.19 -0.87
CA THR A 277 2.85 32.87 -2.16
C THR A 277 2.05 31.96 -3.11
N GLU A 278 1.29 32.51 -4.05
CA GLU A 278 0.64 31.71 -5.12
C GLU A 278 1.64 31.15 -6.16
N LYS A 279 2.95 31.39 -5.97
CA LYS A 279 3.99 31.05 -6.95
C LYS A 279 4.13 29.55 -7.19
N PRO A 280 4.11 28.64 -6.19
CA PRO A 280 4.35 27.21 -6.43
C PRO A 280 3.28 26.56 -7.33
N ALA A 281 2.00 26.90 -7.15
CA ALA A 281 0.92 26.40 -8.00
C ALA A 281 1.01 26.96 -9.43
N ARG A 282 1.37 28.24 -9.58
CA ARG A 282 1.59 28.88 -10.89
C ARG A 282 2.78 28.29 -11.63
N ILE A 283 3.87 27.94 -10.93
CA ILE A 283 5.03 27.25 -11.49
C ILE A 283 4.62 25.90 -12.08
N VAL A 284 3.89 25.08 -11.31
CA VAL A 284 3.38 23.80 -11.80
C VAL A 284 2.46 24.04 -13.01
N ALA A 285 1.52 24.98 -12.93
CA ALA A 285 0.64 25.29 -14.06
C ALA A 285 1.39 25.73 -15.33
N ALA A 286 2.49 26.47 -15.19
CA ALA A 286 3.34 26.85 -16.31
C ALA A 286 4.07 25.64 -16.93
N LEU A 287 4.56 24.71 -16.12
CA LEU A 287 5.22 23.49 -16.62
C LEU A 287 4.28 22.63 -17.47
N PHE A 288 3.00 22.55 -17.10
CA PHE A 288 1.98 21.83 -17.87
C PHE A 288 1.62 22.47 -19.23
N LYS A 289 2.15 23.66 -19.56
CA LYS A 289 2.10 24.19 -20.94
C LYS A 289 3.02 23.41 -21.89
N SER A 290 4.02 22.71 -21.37
CA SER A 290 4.87 21.79 -22.12
C SER A 290 4.21 20.42 -22.21
N SER A 291 3.88 19.98 -23.44
CA SER A 291 3.35 18.62 -23.68
C SER A 291 4.29 17.54 -23.14
N ARG A 292 5.60 17.77 -23.24
CA ARG A 292 6.64 16.85 -22.72
C ARG A 292 6.55 16.67 -21.21
N PHE A 293 6.23 17.73 -20.45
CA PHE A 293 6.03 17.64 -19.01
C PHE A 293 4.72 16.93 -18.65
N ASP A 294 3.60 17.25 -19.32
CA ASP A 294 2.32 16.55 -19.10
C ASP A 294 2.48 15.04 -19.34
N GLU A 295 3.15 14.65 -20.43
CA GLU A 295 3.45 13.25 -20.72
C GLU A 295 4.36 12.61 -19.67
N ALA A 296 5.43 13.28 -19.24
CA ALA A 296 6.39 12.72 -18.28
C ALA A 296 5.79 12.42 -16.91
N VAL A 297 4.72 13.14 -16.57
CA VAL A 297 3.97 13.00 -15.32
C VAL A 297 2.84 11.98 -15.44
N ARG A 298 2.26 11.78 -16.64
CA ARG A 298 1.06 10.94 -16.85
C ARG A 298 1.33 9.58 -17.46
N GLN A 299 2.38 9.43 -18.26
CA GLN A 299 2.63 8.25 -19.08
C GLN A 299 4.00 7.65 -18.77
N ALA A 300 4.08 6.31 -18.78
CA ALA A 300 5.31 5.55 -18.58
C ALA A 300 6.15 6.10 -17.41
N THR A 301 5.50 6.39 -16.29
CA THR A 301 6.07 7.13 -15.16
C THR A 301 7.20 6.39 -14.44
N ASN A 302 7.40 5.10 -14.76
CA ASN A 302 8.49 4.28 -14.24
C ASN A 302 9.76 4.31 -15.10
N THR A 303 9.76 5.02 -16.23
CA THR A 303 10.92 5.10 -17.13
C THR A 303 11.94 6.16 -16.64
N PRO A 304 13.26 5.89 -16.71
CA PRO A 304 14.31 6.78 -16.23
C PRO A 304 14.28 8.17 -16.84
N SER A 305 14.15 8.25 -18.15
CA SER A 305 14.12 9.52 -18.86
C SER A 305 12.97 10.43 -18.41
N ARG A 306 11.78 9.87 -18.13
CA ARG A 306 10.62 10.64 -17.66
C ARG A 306 10.75 11.01 -16.18
N VAL A 307 11.29 10.13 -15.34
CA VAL A 307 11.59 10.39 -13.92
C VAL A 307 12.57 11.55 -13.79
N GLN A 308 13.73 11.44 -14.44
CA GLN A 308 14.77 12.46 -14.43
C GLN A 308 14.24 13.79 -14.96
N TYR A 309 13.54 13.77 -16.10
CA TYR A 309 12.99 14.97 -16.71
C TYR A 309 12.01 15.71 -15.79
N ARG A 310 10.97 15.05 -15.26
CA ARG A 310 9.95 15.74 -14.45
C ARG A 310 10.50 16.30 -13.14
N ILE A 311 11.43 15.59 -12.51
CA ILE A 311 12.11 16.06 -11.29
C ILE A 311 13.01 17.26 -11.63
N SER A 312 13.81 17.16 -12.69
CA SER A 312 14.75 18.22 -13.10
C SER A 312 14.03 19.51 -13.46
N GLU A 313 12.96 19.43 -14.26
CA GLU A 313 12.18 20.58 -14.71
C GLU A 313 11.50 21.31 -13.54
N LEU A 314 10.86 20.56 -12.63
CA LEU A 314 10.23 21.19 -11.47
C LEU A 314 11.28 21.78 -10.52
N LYS A 315 12.37 21.06 -10.24
CA LYS A 315 13.48 21.55 -9.42
C LYS A 315 14.05 22.84 -10.00
N ALA A 316 14.32 22.89 -11.31
CA ALA A 316 14.85 24.07 -11.99
C ALA A 316 13.87 25.26 -11.91
N ALA A 317 12.57 25.02 -12.12
CA ALA A 317 11.56 26.08 -12.05
C ALA A 317 11.39 26.63 -10.62
N LEU A 318 11.46 25.78 -9.60
CA LEU A 318 11.46 26.19 -8.19
C LEU A 318 12.72 26.99 -7.84
N LEU A 319 13.89 26.59 -8.33
CA LEU A 319 15.16 27.32 -8.14
C LEU A 319 15.14 28.70 -8.79
N ALA A 320 14.64 28.80 -10.04
CA ALA A 320 14.51 30.07 -10.74
C ALA A 320 13.60 31.05 -9.97
N ALA A 321 12.53 30.54 -9.34
CA ALA A 321 11.60 31.36 -8.57
C ALA A 321 12.18 31.92 -7.25
N VAL A 322 13.25 31.33 -6.71
CA VAL A 322 13.91 31.79 -5.46
C VAL A 322 15.17 32.63 -5.69
N GLY A 323 15.54 32.89 -6.95
CA GLY A 323 16.56 33.86 -7.35
C GLY A 323 18.00 33.37 -7.26
N LEU A 324 18.32 32.24 -7.90
CA LEU A 324 19.70 31.80 -8.14
C LEU A 324 19.89 31.46 -9.62
N SER A 325 20.30 32.48 -10.38
CA SER A 325 21.20 32.33 -11.54
C SER A 325 22.63 32.36 -11.04
#